data_AF-A0A4R1S4L0-F1
#
_entry.id   AF-A0A4R1S4L0-F1
#
_cell.length_a   1.000
_cell.length_b   1.000
_cell.length_c   1.000
_cell.angle_alpha   90.00
_cell.angle_beta   90.00
_cell.angle_gamma   90.00
#
_symmetry.space_group_name_H-M   'P 1'
#
loop_
_entity.id
_entity.type
_entity.pdbx_description
1 polymer ?
#
loop_
_entity_poly.entity_id
_entity_poly.type
_entity_poly.pdbx_seq_one_letter_code
_entity_poly.pdbx_strand_id
1 'polypeptide(L)'
;MNKEFLTGIVLNDKTPFLDWALSIVNWLNEVLDYVQIDEDDLNAFDTPQLLERQRILCGYLGTLVEPYGKAETYLKVALARSIKKCQKAGMPPSIAKIAAEEECENETKIQETIHRLNTAIAEQLKTIATRLSYEKSLMWGNGGRNILAKPPF
;
A
#
# COMPACT_ATOMS: atom_id res chain seq x y z
N MET A 1 -14.59 6.92 12.83
CA MET A 1 -14.02 6.38 11.59
C MET A 1 -14.95 5.30 11.06
N ASN A 2 -15.43 5.42 9.82
CA ASN A 2 -16.52 4.61 9.29
C ASN A 2 -16.04 3.16 9.01
N LYS A 3 -16.73 2.14 9.54
CA LYS A 3 -16.32 0.72 9.37
C LYS A 3 -16.34 0.26 7.90
N GLU A 4 -17.06 0.97 7.06
CA GLU A 4 -17.18 0.73 5.62
C GLU A 4 -15.88 0.98 4.83
N PHE A 5 -14.94 1.77 5.39
CA PHE A 5 -13.71 2.14 4.68
C PHE A 5 -12.74 0.97 4.46
N LEU A 6 -12.76 -0.03 5.33
CA LEU A 6 -11.91 -1.23 5.25
C LEU A 6 -12.50 -2.34 4.37
N THR A 7 -13.79 -2.25 4.03
CA THR A 7 -14.56 -3.28 3.33
C THR A 7 -14.94 -2.90 1.89
N GLY A 8 -14.59 -1.69 1.44
CA GLY A 8 -15.06 -1.13 0.17
C GLY A 8 -14.48 -1.76 -1.08
N ILE A 9 -13.34 -2.47 -0.99
CA ILE A 9 -12.77 -3.18 -2.12
C ILE A 9 -13.15 -4.65 -2.04
N VAL A 10 -14.18 -5.02 -2.80
CA VAL A 10 -14.42 -6.41 -3.16
C VAL A 10 -14.16 -6.53 -4.65
N LEU A 11 -13.23 -7.39 -5.00
CA LEU A 11 -12.98 -7.68 -6.39
C LEU A 11 -14.07 -8.62 -6.90
N ASN A 12 -14.87 -8.13 -7.85
CA ASN A 12 -15.99 -8.87 -8.41
C ASN A 12 -15.56 -9.58 -9.69
N ASP A 13 -15.48 -10.91 -9.67
CA ASP A 13 -15.06 -11.72 -10.82
C ASP A 13 -15.99 -11.58 -12.05
N LYS A 14 -17.17 -10.98 -11.90
CA LYS A 14 -18.10 -10.70 -13.00
C LYS A 14 -17.86 -9.36 -13.69
N THR A 15 -17.02 -8.50 -13.13
CA THR A 15 -16.69 -7.18 -13.71
C THR A 15 -15.35 -7.27 -14.43
N PRO A 16 -15.20 -6.75 -15.67
CA PRO A 16 -13.90 -6.65 -16.31
C PRO A 16 -12.91 -5.91 -15.41
N PHE A 17 -11.68 -6.42 -15.29
CA PHE A 17 -10.70 -5.89 -14.35
C PHE A 17 -10.43 -4.39 -14.56
N LEU A 18 -10.38 -3.92 -15.81
CA LEU A 18 -10.18 -2.50 -16.12
C LEU A 18 -11.30 -1.62 -15.59
N ASP A 19 -12.55 -2.01 -15.78
CA ASP A 19 -13.72 -1.25 -15.30
C ASP A 19 -13.74 -1.18 -13.78
N TRP A 20 -13.46 -2.32 -13.13
CA TRP A 20 -13.30 -2.38 -11.68
C TRP A 20 -12.13 -1.51 -11.20
N ALA A 21 -10.97 -1.60 -11.85
CA ALA A 21 -9.78 -0.87 -11.46
C ALA A 21 -9.96 0.64 -11.58
N LEU A 22 -10.57 1.10 -12.68
CA LEU A 22 -10.94 2.51 -12.86
C LEU A 22 -11.93 2.98 -11.79
N SER A 23 -12.86 2.13 -11.36
CA SER A 23 -13.83 2.47 -10.31
C SER A 23 -13.20 2.68 -8.93
N ILE A 24 -12.03 2.08 -8.66
CA ILE A 24 -11.36 2.19 -7.37
C ILE A 24 -10.22 3.22 -7.34
N VAL A 25 -9.86 3.85 -8.46
CA VAL A 25 -8.74 4.81 -8.52
C VAL A 25 -8.91 5.95 -7.52
N ASN A 26 -10.12 6.52 -7.40
CA ASN A 26 -10.38 7.60 -6.44
C ASN A 26 -10.19 7.11 -5.00
N TRP A 27 -10.70 5.93 -4.67
CA TRP A 27 -10.48 5.32 -3.36
C TRP A 27 -8.99 5.10 -3.08
N LEU A 28 -8.21 4.62 -4.07
CA LEU A 28 -6.78 4.40 -3.92
C LEU A 28 -6.05 5.70 -3.59
N ASN A 29 -6.42 6.82 -4.23
CA ASN A 29 -5.85 8.14 -3.95
C ASN A 29 -6.26 8.64 -2.55
N GLU A 30 -7.53 8.49 -2.16
CA GLU A 30 -7.99 8.87 -0.81
C GLU A 30 -7.25 8.10 0.30
N VAL A 31 -7.00 6.80 0.08
CA VAL A 31 -6.22 6.01 1.04
C VAL A 31 -4.75 6.41 1.00
N LEU A 32 -4.20 6.74 -0.16
CA LEU A 32 -2.82 7.24 -0.26
C LEU A 32 -2.63 8.53 0.56
N ASP A 33 -3.56 9.48 0.43
CA ASP A 33 -3.55 10.73 1.19
C ASP A 33 -3.67 10.46 2.70
N TYR A 34 -4.50 9.49 3.10
CA TYR A 34 -4.60 9.08 4.51
C TYR A 34 -3.30 8.46 5.04
N VAL A 35 -2.62 7.66 4.22
CA VAL A 35 -1.38 6.93 4.58
C VAL A 35 -0.21 7.89 4.69
N GLN A 36 -0.10 8.86 3.78
CA GLN A 36 0.95 9.87 3.73
C GLN A 36 0.74 10.94 4.82
N ILE A 37 1.13 10.60 6.04
CA ILE A 37 1.30 11.58 7.11
C ILE A 37 2.78 11.83 7.34
N ASP A 38 3.12 13.08 7.65
CA ASP A 38 4.49 13.46 7.95
C ASP A 38 4.97 12.80 9.24
N GLU A 39 6.29 12.59 9.35
CA GLU A 39 6.90 11.97 10.52
C GLU A 39 6.65 12.79 11.79
N ASP A 40 6.60 14.12 11.68
CA ASP A 40 6.29 15.02 12.78
C ASP A 40 4.87 14.84 13.31
N ASP A 41 3.89 14.67 12.41
CA ASP A 41 2.50 14.38 12.78
C ASP A 41 2.38 13.00 13.44
N LEU A 42 3.12 12.01 12.91
CA LEU A 42 3.19 10.67 13.51
C LEU A 42 3.81 10.71 14.91
N ASN A 43 4.79 11.58 15.14
CA ASN A 43 5.43 11.75 16.45
C ASN A 43 4.52 12.38 17.50
N ALA A 44 3.47 13.12 17.09
CA ALA A 44 2.46 13.67 17.98
C ALA A 44 1.47 12.61 18.51
N PHE A 45 1.46 11.40 17.94
CA PHE A 45 0.52 10.35 18.33
C PHE A 45 0.97 9.63 19.62
N ASP A 46 0.01 9.34 20.50
CA ASP A 46 0.23 8.48 21.66
C ASP A 46 0.25 6.99 21.29
N THR A 47 0.64 6.13 22.24
CA THR A 47 0.74 4.68 22.00
C THR A 47 -0.60 4.05 21.54
N PRO A 48 -1.75 4.33 22.18
CA PRO A 48 -3.05 3.88 21.67
C PRO A 48 -3.36 4.32 20.24
N GLN A 49 -3.07 5.57 19.88
CA GLN A 49 -3.28 6.10 18.53
C GLN A 49 -2.38 5.41 17.50
N LEU A 50 -1.11 5.18 17.83
CA LEU A 50 -0.16 4.45 16.98
C LEU A 50 -0.61 3.00 16.73
N LEU A 51 -1.12 2.30 17.76
CA LEU A 51 -1.63 0.94 17.63
C LEU A 51 -2.90 0.88 16.76
N GLU A 52 -3.83 1.81 16.93
CA GLU A 52 -5.03 1.88 16.10
C GLU A 52 -4.67 2.18 14.64
N ARG A 53 -3.74 3.11 14.40
CA ARG A 53 -3.24 3.39 13.05
C ARG A 53 -2.56 2.17 12.44
N GLN A 54 -1.70 1.46 13.19
CA GLN A 54 -1.08 0.22 12.74
C GLN A 54 -2.14 -0.81 12.32
N ARG A 55 -3.19 -1.00 13.13
CA ARG A 55 -4.29 -1.94 12.84
C ARG A 55 -5.01 -1.59 11.53
N ILE A 56 -5.32 -0.31 11.33
CA ILE A 56 -5.97 0.19 10.11
C ILE A 56 -5.08 -0.05 8.88
N LEU A 57 -3.80 0.32 8.96
CA LEU A 57 -2.84 0.17 7.87
C LEU A 57 -2.61 -1.30 7.50
N CYS A 58 -2.53 -2.19 8.49
CA CYS A 58 -2.49 -3.64 8.25
C CYS A 58 -3.77 -4.14 7.54
N GLY A 59 -4.94 -3.57 7.89
CA GLY A 59 -6.20 -3.84 7.21
C GLY A 59 -6.14 -3.48 5.73
N TYR A 60 -5.66 -2.27 5.39
CA TYR A 60 -5.48 -1.86 4.01
C TYR A 60 -4.49 -2.77 3.25
N LEU A 61 -3.35 -3.08 3.87
CA LEU A 61 -2.36 -3.96 3.24
C LEU A 61 -2.96 -5.34 2.90
N GLY A 62 -3.70 -5.93 3.84
CA GLY A 62 -4.39 -7.21 3.64
C GLY A 62 -5.39 -7.16 2.48
N THR A 63 -6.16 -6.08 2.37
CA THR A 63 -7.14 -5.88 1.29
C THR A 63 -6.47 -5.67 -0.08
N LEU A 64 -5.25 -5.11 -0.13
CA LEU A 64 -4.55 -4.81 -1.39
C LEU A 64 -3.80 -6.00 -2.00
N VAL A 65 -3.54 -7.08 -1.26
CA VAL A 65 -2.73 -8.21 -1.74
C VAL A 65 -3.29 -8.81 -3.04
N GLU A 66 -4.57 -9.15 -3.05
CA GLU A 66 -5.22 -9.73 -4.24
C GLU A 66 -5.36 -8.72 -5.39
N PRO A 67 -5.87 -7.49 -5.18
CA PRO A 67 -5.83 -6.40 -6.16
C PRO A 67 -4.48 -6.19 -6.82
N TYR A 68 -3.40 -6.19 -6.04
CA TYR A 68 -2.05 -5.97 -6.53
C TYR A 68 -1.60 -7.10 -7.48
N GLY A 69 -1.79 -8.35 -7.07
CA GLY A 69 -1.46 -9.50 -7.92
C GLY A 69 -2.29 -9.55 -9.21
N LYS A 70 -3.58 -9.19 -9.14
CA LYS A 70 -4.46 -9.11 -10.32
C LYS A 70 -4.07 -7.95 -11.25
N ALA A 71 -3.70 -6.78 -10.71
CA ALA A 71 -3.21 -5.65 -11.50
C ALA A 71 -1.91 -5.98 -12.24
N GLU A 72 -0.95 -6.61 -11.56
CA GLU A 72 0.31 -7.02 -12.16
C GLU A 72 0.09 -8.04 -13.29
N THR A 73 -0.77 -9.03 -13.05
CA THR A 73 -1.12 -10.04 -14.06
C THR A 73 -1.83 -9.41 -15.25
N TYR A 74 -2.76 -8.48 -15.00
CA TYR A 74 -3.51 -7.81 -16.05
C TYR A 74 -2.60 -6.99 -16.96
N LEU A 75 -1.71 -6.16 -16.40
CA LEU A 75 -0.74 -5.38 -17.16
C LEU A 75 0.17 -6.28 -18.02
N LYS A 76 0.70 -7.37 -17.46
CA LYS A 76 1.54 -8.33 -18.22
C LYS A 76 0.79 -8.93 -19.40
N VAL A 77 -0.48 -9.29 -19.21
CA VAL A 77 -1.32 -9.85 -20.28
C VAL A 77 -1.66 -8.80 -21.34
N ALA A 78 -2.00 -7.57 -20.93
CA ALA A 78 -2.30 -6.46 -21.83
C ALA A 78 -1.09 -6.13 -22.73
N LEU A 79 0.09 -5.94 -22.13
CA LEU A 79 1.35 -5.71 -22.85
C LEU A 79 1.65 -6.84 -23.84
N ALA A 80 1.54 -8.11 -23.40
CA ALA A 80 1.80 -9.25 -24.29
C ALA A 80 0.83 -9.31 -25.48
N ARG A 81 -0.44 -8.91 -25.28
CA ARG A 81 -1.44 -8.83 -26.35
C ARG A 81 -1.13 -7.71 -27.33
N SER A 82 -0.81 -6.52 -26.82
CA SER A 82 -0.47 -5.38 -27.67
C SER A 82 0.83 -5.62 -28.46
N ILE A 83 1.88 -6.15 -27.85
CA ILE A 83 3.12 -6.54 -28.56
C ILE A 83 2.81 -7.50 -29.71
N LYS A 84 1.99 -8.53 -29.48
CA LYS A 84 1.59 -9.48 -30.53
C LYS A 84 0.79 -8.80 -31.66
N LYS A 85 -0.05 -7.82 -31.34
CA LYS A 85 -0.80 -7.03 -32.32
C LYS A 85 0.14 -6.19 -33.19
N CYS A 86 1.10 -5.49 -32.58
CA CYS A 86 2.11 -4.70 -33.28
C CYS A 86 3.02 -5.56 -34.18
N GLN A 87 3.45 -6.73 -33.69
CA GLN A 87 4.25 -7.67 -34.49
C GLN A 87 3.47 -8.22 -35.69
N LYS A 88 2.18 -8.52 -35.52
CA LYS A 88 1.31 -8.94 -36.64
C LYS A 88 1.11 -7.83 -37.68
N ALA A 89 1.21 -6.57 -37.28
CA ALA A 89 1.20 -5.41 -38.18
C ALA A 89 2.56 -5.17 -38.88
N GLY A 90 3.56 -6.03 -38.66
CA GLY A 90 4.88 -5.95 -39.29
C GLY A 90 5.88 -5.05 -38.56
N MET A 91 5.57 -4.59 -37.35
CA MET A 91 6.50 -3.76 -36.57
C MET A 91 7.70 -4.59 -36.06
N PRO A 92 8.93 -4.05 -36.14
CA PRO A 92 10.09 -4.64 -35.49
C PRO A 92 9.87 -4.82 -33.98
N PRO A 93 10.44 -5.86 -33.33
CA PRO A 93 10.21 -6.14 -31.91
C PRO A 93 10.49 -4.98 -30.96
N SER A 94 11.53 -4.17 -31.22
CA SER A 94 11.89 -2.99 -30.42
C SER A 94 10.81 -1.90 -30.48
N ILE A 95 10.25 -1.65 -31.67
CA ILE A 95 9.19 -0.66 -31.88
C ILE A 95 7.85 -1.16 -31.37
N ALA A 96 7.56 -2.46 -31.57
CA ALA A 96 6.34 -3.10 -31.08
C ALA A 96 6.22 -3.03 -29.55
N LYS A 97 7.34 -3.10 -28.82
CA LYS A 97 7.35 -2.94 -27.37
C LYS A 97 6.98 -1.52 -26.95
N ILE A 98 7.60 -0.50 -27.54
CA ILE A 98 7.35 0.91 -27.21
C ILE A 98 5.88 1.27 -27.51
N ALA A 99 5.39 0.90 -28.69
CA ALA A 99 4.00 1.14 -29.08
C ALA A 99 2.99 0.43 -28.15
N ALA A 100 3.35 -0.75 -27.64
CA ALA A 100 2.51 -1.48 -26.70
C ALA A 100 2.49 -0.86 -25.30
N GLU A 101 3.61 -0.30 -24.84
CA GLU A 101 3.68 0.44 -23.58
C GLU A 101 2.82 1.71 -23.64
N GLU A 102 2.81 2.41 -24.79
CA GLU A 102 1.92 3.56 -25.03
C GLU A 102 0.43 3.15 -25.07
N GLU A 103 0.09 2.01 -25.67
CA GLU A 103 -1.31 1.52 -25.72
C GLU A 103 -1.82 1.05 -24.34
N CYS A 104 -0.92 0.66 -23.42
CA CYS A 104 -1.23 0.15 -22.08
C CYS A 104 -1.00 1.18 -20.95
N GLU A 105 -1.11 2.48 -21.23
CA GLU A 105 -0.89 3.55 -20.25
C GLU A 105 -1.82 3.43 -19.03
N ASN A 106 -3.10 3.11 -19.25
CA ASN A 106 -4.08 3.01 -18.17
C ASN A 106 -3.80 1.82 -17.23
N GLU A 107 -3.45 0.66 -17.79
CA GLU A 107 -3.06 -0.53 -17.03
C GLU A 107 -1.82 -0.26 -16.20
N THR A 108 -0.84 0.46 -16.78
CA THR A 108 0.37 0.87 -16.09
C THR A 108 0.03 1.80 -14.92
N LYS A 109 -0.80 2.83 -15.16
CA LYS A 109 -1.24 3.77 -14.11
C LYS A 109 -1.96 3.09 -12.96
N ILE A 110 -2.83 2.13 -13.24
CA ILE A 110 -3.53 1.34 -12.20
C ILE A 110 -2.51 0.54 -11.37
N GLN A 111 -1.63 -0.20 -12.04
CA GLN A 111 -0.63 -1.03 -11.35
C GLN A 111 0.30 -0.17 -10.50
N GLU A 112 0.77 0.96 -11.04
CA GLU A 112 1.61 1.91 -10.31
C GLU A 112 0.90 2.51 -9.11
N THR A 113 -0.38 2.87 -9.24
CA THR A 113 -1.14 3.47 -8.13
C THR A 113 -1.29 2.48 -6.97
N ILE A 114 -1.66 1.23 -7.27
CA ILE A 114 -1.76 0.17 -6.25
C ILE A 114 -0.37 -0.12 -5.65
N HIS A 115 0.67 -0.14 -6.48
CA HIS A 115 2.05 -0.33 -6.02
C HIS A 115 2.51 0.78 -5.06
N ARG A 116 2.32 2.05 -5.43
CA ARG A 116 2.68 3.21 -4.62
C ARG A 116 1.97 3.17 -3.27
N LEU A 117 0.68 2.84 -3.26
CA LEU A 117 -0.08 2.70 -2.03
C LEU A 117 0.46 1.57 -1.14
N ASN A 118 0.72 0.40 -1.72
CA ASN A 118 1.29 -0.74 -1.00
C ASN A 118 2.63 -0.40 -0.36
N THR A 119 3.51 0.30 -1.09
CA THR A 119 4.81 0.77 -0.59
C THR A 119 4.65 1.80 0.52
N ALA A 120 3.79 2.81 0.33
CA ALA A 120 3.54 3.85 1.34
C ALA A 120 3.01 3.26 2.67
N ILE A 121 2.10 2.27 2.59
CA ILE A 121 1.59 1.57 3.76
C ILE A 121 2.72 0.81 4.47
N ALA A 122 3.57 0.09 3.72
CA ALA A 122 4.67 -0.67 4.29
C ALA A 122 5.70 0.23 4.99
N GLU A 123 6.01 1.39 4.42
CA GLU A 123 6.91 2.38 5.01
C GLU A 123 6.33 2.95 6.31
N GLN A 124 5.06 3.39 6.31
CA GLN A 124 4.39 3.89 7.51
C GLN A 124 4.31 2.83 8.62
N LEU A 125 4.02 1.58 8.27
CA LEU A 125 4.01 0.47 9.24
C LEU A 125 5.39 0.25 9.87
N LYS A 126 6.48 0.39 9.09
CA LYS A 126 7.85 0.32 9.59
C LYS A 126 8.17 1.47 10.55
N THR A 127 7.75 2.69 10.22
CA THR A 127 7.95 3.86 11.09
C THR A 127 7.20 3.68 12.41
N ILE A 128 5.92 3.29 12.36
CA ILE A 128 5.11 3.02 13.57
C ILE A 128 5.73 1.90 14.41
N ALA A 129 6.18 0.80 13.79
CA ALA A 129 6.82 -0.31 14.51
C ALA A 129 8.11 0.14 15.23
N THR A 130 8.92 0.98 14.58
CA THR A 130 10.12 1.57 15.18
C THR A 130 9.76 2.42 16.40
N ARG A 131 8.74 3.28 16.27
CA ARG A 131 8.28 4.16 17.36
C ARG A 131 7.73 3.38 18.55
N LEU A 132 6.88 2.39 18.31
CA LEU A 132 6.32 1.52 19.37
C LEU A 132 7.42 0.72 20.09
N SER A 133 8.44 0.26 19.35
CA SER A 133 9.60 -0.42 19.94
C SER A 133 10.38 0.51 20.87
N TYR A 134 10.59 1.76 20.44
CA TYR A 134 11.24 2.78 21.27
C TYR A 134 10.44 3.09 22.55
N GLU A 135 9.13 3.31 22.44
CA GLU A 135 8.24 3.53 23.60
C GLU A 135 8.30 2.38 24.62
N LYS A 136 8.27 1.13 24.12
CA LYS A 136 8.45 -0.06 24.95
C LYS A 136 9.81 -0.05 25.67
N SER A 137 10.88 0.36 24.98
CA SER A 137 12.22 0.44 25.57
C SER A 137 12.32 1.49 26.68
N LEU A 138 11.64 2.63 26.56
CA LEU A 138 11.60 3.66 27.60
C LEU A 138 10.85 3.20 28.85
N MET A 139 9.70 2.55 28.66
CA MET A 139 8.89 2.00 29.75
C MET A 139 9.67 0.95 30.56
N TRP A 140 10.46 0.10 29.90
CA TRP A 140 11.24 -0.96 30.55
C TRP A 140 12.59 -0.45 31.07
N GLY A 141 13.20 0.55 30.42
CA GLY A 141 14.44 1.19 30.84
C GLY A 141 14.31 2.04 32.11
N ASN A 142 13.16 2.67 32.34
CA ASN A 142 12.87 3.40 33.59
C ASN A 142 12.43 2.49 34.74
N GLY A 143 11.86 1.31 34.46
CA GLY A 143 11.51 0.33 35.49
C GLY A 143 12.72 -0.32 36.18
N GLY A 144 13.89 -0.37 35.52
CA GLY A 144 15.11 -0.95 36.06
C GLY A 144 15.97 -0.01 36.93
N ARG A 145 15.71 1.31 36.93
CA ARG A 145 16.52 2.28 37.69
C ARG A 145 16.02 2.55 39.11
N ASN A 146 14.81 2.12 39.47
CA ASN A 146 14.23 2.37 40.80
C ASN A 146 14.30 1.18 41.78
N ILE A 147 14.93 0.07 41.41
CA ILE A 147 15.04 -1.13 42.27
C ILE A 147 16.39 -1.22 43.02
N LEU A 148 17.24 -0.19 42.90
CA LEU A 148 18.50 -0.07 43.64
C LEU A 148 18.47 1.05 44.70
N ALA A 149 17.29 1.44 45.16
CA ALA A 149 17.18 2.14 46.43
C ALA A 149 17.52 1.15 47.55
N LYS A 150 18.74 1.27 48.09
CA LYS A 150 19.24 0.52 49.25
C LYS A 150 18.15 0.36 50.31
N PRO A 151 17.94 -0.84 50.89
CA PRO A 151 17.15 -0.93 52.10
C PRO A 151 17.85 -0.15 53.23
N PRO A 152 17.11 0.58 54.07
CA PRO A 152 17.69 1.23 55.23
C PRO A 152 17.94 0.17 56.30
N PHE A 153 19.18 0.16 56.79
CA PHE A 153 19.74 -0.64 57.89
C PHE A 153 20.11 -2.09 57.54
#